data_AF-A0A1F9P4T6-F1
#
_entry.id   AF-A0A1F9P4T6-F1
#
_cell.length_a   1.000
_cell.length_b   1.000
_cell.length_c   1.000
_cell.angle_alpha   90.00
_cell.angle_beta   90.00
_cell.angle_gamma   90.00
#
_symmetry.space_group_name_H-M   'P 1'
#
loop_
_entity.id
_entity.type
_entity.pdbx_description
1 polymer ?
#
loop_
_entity_poly.entity_id
_entity_poly.type
_entity_poly.pdbx_seq_one_letter_code
_entity_poly.pdbx_strand_id
1 'polypeptide(L)'
;MHHIHPVSELRSNLNQLAEICRKENEPVFLTRKGHGDLVLLSLEGYERMVAKLKQHEGCDTDIEALWVREAETRYDEIASGKVVCRPLDEAIEDARRALK
;
A
#
# COMPACT_ATOMS: atom_id res chain seq x y z
N MET A 1 -2.01 -19.95 10.05
CA MET A 1 -2.48 -19.79 11.46
C MET A 1 -1.75 -18.58 12.00
N HIS A 2 -2.39 -17.58 12.61
CA HIS A 2 -1.66 -16.34 12.93
C HIS A 2 -0.58 -16.57 14.00
N HIS A 3 0.68 -16.46 13.61
CA HIS A 3 1.84 -16.57 14.51
C HIS A 3 2.04 -15.25 15.25
N ILE A 4 1.73 -15.22 16.55
CA ILE A 4 1.84 -14.02 17.38
C ILE A 4 2.82 -14.31 18.52
N HIS A 5 3.92 -13.57 18.55
CA HIS A 5 4.99 -13.74 19.54
C HIS A 5 5.33 -12.41 20.23
N PRO A 6 5.83 -12.41 21.47
CA PRO A 6 6.36 -11.20 22.08
C PRO A 6 7.69 -10.80 21.43
N VAL A 7 7.94 -9.51 21.25
CA VAL A 7 9.18 -8.98 20.65
C VAL A 7 10.45 -9.42 21.39
N SER A 8 10.34 -9.74 22.68
CA SER A 8 11.43 -10.25 23.50
C SER A 8 11.97 -11.61 23.03
N GLU A 9 11.14 -12.43 22.38
CA GLU A 9 11.55 -13.75 21.85
C GLU A 9 12.43 -13.64 20.60
N LEU A 10 12.46 -12.47 19.93
CA LEU A 10 13.22 -12.32 18.69
C LEU A 10 14.71 -12.62 18.89
N ARG A 11 15.29 -12.22 20.04
CA ARG A 11 16.71 -12.47 20.33
C ARG A 11 17.03 -13.95 20.49
N SER A 12 16.16 -14.72 21.15
CA SER A 12 16.42 -16.14 21.45
C SER A 12 15.95 -17.06 20.33
N ASN A 13 14.91 -16.68 19.59
CA ASN A 13 14.17 -17.57 18.70
C ASN A 13 14.22 -17.15 17.23
N LEU A 14 15.07 -16.19 16.84
CA LEU A 14 15.13 -15.65 15.47
C LEU A 14 15.13 -16.74 14.39
N ASN A 15 15.94 -17.78 14.53
CA ASN A 15 16.06 -18.84 13.52
C ASN A 15 14.74 -19.58 13.32
N GLN A 16 14.04 -19.90 14.41
CA GLN A 16 12.74 -20.57 14.36
C GLN A 16 11.66 -19.65 13.77
N LEU A 17 11.61 -18.39 14.21
CA LEU A 17 10.65 -17.40 13.69
C LEU A 17 10.87 -17.13 12.20
N ALA A 18 12.12 -17.01 11.77
CA ALA A 18 12.46 -16.84 10.36
C ALA A 18 12.12 -18.09 9.52
N GLU A 19 12.17 -19.28 10.11
CA GLU A 19 11.80 -20.52 9.43
C GLU A 19 10.30 -20.61 9.18
N ILE A 20 9.49 -20.17 10.15
CA ILE A 20 8.04 -20.00 9.98
C ILE A 20 7.76 -19.09 8.77
N CYS A 21 8.41 -17.92 8.71
CA CYS A 21 8.24 -16.99 7.60
C CYS A 21 8.64 -17.55 6.22
N ARG A 22 9.63 -18.46 6.17
CA ARG A 22 10.10 -19.07 4.90
C ARG A 22 9.24 -20.26 4.47
N LYS A 23 8.94 -21.18 5.39
CA LYS A 23 8.23 -22.43 5.07
C LYS A 23 6.74 -22.22 4.88
N GLU A 24 6.14 -21.41 5.74
CA GLU A 24 4.70 -21.19 5.73
C GLU A 24 4.31 -20.02 4.82
N ASN A 25 5.28 -19.20 4.40
CA ASN A 25 5.04 -17.98 3.63
C ASN A 25 4.04 -17.02 4.32
N GLU A 26 3.92 -17.12 5.64
CA GLU A 26 3.06 -16.28 6.48
C GLU A 26 3.89 -15.30 7.33
N PRO A 27 3.37 -14.10 7.64
CA PRO A 27 4.00 -13.16 8.57
C PRO A 27 3.96 -13.67 10.01
N VAL A 28 5.00 -13.35 10.77
CA VAL A 28 4.99 -13.45 12.23
C VAL A 28 4.72 -12.07 12.81
N PHE A 29 3.66 -11.94 13.61
CA PHE A 29 3.30 -10.71 14.30
C PHE A 29 4.01 -10.66 15.65
N LEU A 30 4.71 -9.56 15.91
CA LEU A 30 5.41 -9.33 17.16
C LEU A 30 4.64 -8.33 18.02
N THR A 31 4.50 -8.65 19.31
CA THR A 31 3.77 -7.84 20.28
C THR A 31 4.68 -7.33 21.39
N ARG A 32 4.34 -6.16 21.94
CA ARG A 32 4.98 -5.59 23.12
C ARG A 32 3.89 -5.16 24.07
N LYS A 33 3.91 -5.68 25.31
CA LYS A 33 2.89 -5.41 26.34
C LYS A 33 1.46 -5.67 25.85
N GLY A 34 1.27 -6.73 25.05
CA GLY A 34 -0.03 -7.13 24.51
C GLY A 34 -0.54 -6.25 23.36
N HIS A 35 0.30 -5.39 22.77
CA HIS A 35 -0.06 -4.56 21.62
C HIS A 35 0.84 -4.93 20.43
N GLY A 36 0.31 -4.82 19.21
CA GLY A 36 1.11 -5.02 17.99
C GLY A 36 2.26 -4.02 17.93
N ASP A 37 3.44 -4.50 17.54
CA ASP A 37 4.69 -3.72 17.52
C ASP A 37 5.38 -3.82 16.17
N LEU A 38 5.66 -5.04 15.70
CA LEU A 38 6.39 -5.31 14.46
C LEU A 38 5.81 -6.51 13.71
N VAL A 39 6.18 -6.64 12.42
CA VAL A 39 5.90 -7.83 11.61
C VAL A 39 7.22 -8.33 11.04
N LEU A 40 7.48 -9.63 11.18
CA LEU A 40 8.61 -10.31 10.55
C LEU A 40 8.12 -11.08 9.31
N LEU A 41 8.82 -10.91 8.20
CA LEU A 41 8.58 -11.60 6.93
C LEU A 41 9.91 -12.04 6.34
N SER A 42 9.87 -13.12 5.54
CA SER A 42 10.97 -13.45 4.64
C SER A 42 11.05 -12.41 3.52
N LEU A 43 12.24 -12.24 2.93
CA LEU A 43 12.42 -11.28 1.83
C LEU A 43 11.50 -11.60 0.65
N GLU A 44 11.42 -12.88 0.26
CA GLU A 44 10.51 -13.35 -0.79
C GLU A 44 9.04 -13.09 -0.44
N GLY A 45 8.64 -13.30 0.82
CA GLY A 45 7.29 -12.99 1.30
C GLY A 45 6.95 -11.51 1.20
N TYR A 46 7.91 -10.65 1.57
CA TYR A 46 7.78 -9.20 1.42
C TYR A 46 7.66 -8.78 -0.04
N GLU A 47 8.53 -9.29 -0.93
CA GLU A 47 8.52 -8.98 -2.36
C GLU A 47 7.19 -9.37 -3.02
N ARG A 48 6.65 -10.55 -2.71
CA ARG A 48 5.32 -10.97 -3.20
C ARG A 48 4.19 -10.10 -2.67
N MET A 49 4.26 -9.69 -1.41
CA MET A 49 3.27 -8.77 -0.82
C MET A 49 3.30 -7.42 -1.56
N VAL A 50 4.48 -6.85 -1.78
CA VAL A 50 4.67 -5.60 -2.54
C VAL A 50 4.21 -5.76 -3.98
N ALA A 51 4.54 -6.87 -4.65
CA ALA A 51 4.12 -7.12 -6.03
C ALA A 51 2.59 -7.19 -6.16
N LYS A 52 1.90 -7.85 -5.22
CA LYS A 52 0.44 -7.87 -5.16
C LYS A 52 -0.14 -6.48 -4.92
N LEU A 53 0.44 -5.71 -4.00
CA LEU A 53 0.01 -4.33 -3.77
C LEU A 53 0.15 -3.49 -5.04
N LYS A 54 1.28 -3.58 -5.75
CA LYS A 54 1.48 -2.92 -7.05
C LYS A 54 0.48 -3.36 -8.13
N GLN A 55 0.11 -4.64 -8.17
CA GLN A 55 -0.93 -5.15 -9.08
C GLN A 55 -2.32 -4.58 -8.74
N HIS A 56 -2.61 -4.37 -7.45
CA HIS A 56 -3.87 -3.80 -6.98
C HIS A 56 -3.90 -2.26 -6.98
N GLU A 57 -2.74 -1.60 -6.95
CA GLU A 57 -2.59 -0.16 -7.20
C GLU A 57 -2.83 0.23 -8.66
N GLY A 58 -2.98 -0.75 -9.56
CA GLY A 58 -3.88 -0.65 -10.70
C GLY A 58 -3.67 0.54 -11.65
N CYS A 59 -2.48 1.11 -11.71
CA CYS A 59 -2.11 2.01 -12.78
C CYS A 59 -1.07 1.29 -13.64
N ASP A 60 -1.54 0.86 -14.81
CA ASP A 60 -0.67 0.79 -15.98
C ASP A 60 0.18 2.06 -15.99
N THR A 61 1.50 1.96 -16.10
CA THR A 61 2.39 3.14 -16.03
C THR A 61 1.97 4.21 -17.04
N ASP A 62 1.33 3.78 -18.14
CA ASP A 62 0.74 4.65 -19.15
C ASP A 62 -0.53 5.38 -18.64
N ILE A 63 -1.39 4.71 -17.86
CA ILE A 63 -2.53 5.33 -17.20
C ILE A 63 -2.04 6.30 -16.12
N GLU A 64 -1.05 5.92 -15.32
CA GLU A 64 -0.45 6.80 -14.31
C GLU A 64 0.13 8.07 -14.95
N ALA A 65 0.87 7.91 -16.06
CA ALA A 65 1.40 9.03 -16.83
C ALA A 65 0.30 9.95 -17.38
N LEU A 66 -0.84 9.39 -17.81
CA LEU A 66 -1.99 10.18 -18.25
C LEU A 66 -2.64 10.95 -17.09
N TRP A 67 -2.82 10.33 -15.92
CA TRP A 67 -3.36 11.01 -14.73
C TRP A 67 -2.44 12.11 -14.23
N VAL A 68 -1.13 11.88 -14.20
CA VAL A 68 -0.14 12.89 -13.80
C VAL A 68 -0.19 14.08 -14.77
N ARG A 69 -0.19 13.85 -16.08
CA ARG A 69 -0.27 14.92 -17.09
C ARG A 69 -1.57 15.72 -17.00
N GLU A 70 -2.70 15.05 -16.80
CA GLU A 70 -4.00 15.72 -16.64
C GLU A 70 -4.05 16.54 -15.35
N ALA A 71 -3.50 16.00 -14.25
CA ALA A 71 -3.42 16.70 -12.97
C ALA A 71 -2.50 17.93 -13.02
N GLU A 72 -1.33 17.82 -13.66
CA GLU A 72 -0.42 18.95 -13.88
C GLU A 72 -1.07 20.03 -14.74
N THR A 73 -1.71 19.63 -15.85
CA THR A 73 -2.46 20.58 -16.71
C THR A 73 -3.55 21.28 -15.92
N ARG A 74 -4.33 20.54 -15.13
CA ARG A 74 -5.38 21.11 -14.29
C ARG A 74 -4.81 22.05 -13.22
N TYR A 75 -3.66 21.74 -12.64
CA TYR A 75 -2.98 22.60 -11.69
C TYR A 75 -2.59 23.93 -12.32
N ASP A 76 -2.03 23.91 -13.54
CA ASP A 76 -1.69 25.12 -14.28
C ASP A 76 -2.93 25.98 -14.58
N GLU A 77 -4.05 25.34 -14.95
CA GLU A 77 -5.32 26.05 -15.18
C GLU A 77 -5.89 26.68 -13.91
N ILE A 78 -5.73 26.01 -12.75
CA ILE A 78 -6.13 26.57 -11.45
C ILE A 78 -5.21 27.73 -11.08
N ALA A 79 -3.89 27.56 -11.23
CA ALA A 79 -2.90 28.58 -10.92
C ALA A 79 -3.04 29.81 -11.82
N SER A 80 -3.43 29.63 -13.08
CA SER A 80 -3.75 30.71 -14.02
C SER A 80 -5.15 31.31 -13.83
N GLY A 81 -5.94 30.79 -12.89
CA GLY A 81 -7.32 31.23 -12.62
C GLY A 81 -8.32 30.89 -13.73
N LYS A 82 -7.96 30.02 -14.67
CA LYS A 82 -8.82 29.58 -15.78
C LYS A 82 -9.93 28.64 -15.30
N VAL A 83 -9.68 27.89 -14.24
CA VAL A 83 -10.66 27.00 -13.60
C VAL A 83 -10.60 27.12 -12.09
N VAL A 84 -11.70 26.83 -11.41
CA VAL A 84 -11.81 26.89 -9.95
C VAL A 84 -11.60 25.49 -9.37
N CYS A 85 -10.81 25.38 -8.31
CA CYS A 85 -10.66 24.13 -7.57
C CYS A 85 -11.98 23.76 -6.89
N ARG A 86 -12.44 22.52 -7.07
CA ARG A 86 -13.71 22.01 -6.52
C ARG A 86 -13.49 20.75 -5.67
N PRO A 87 -14.43 20.42 -4.77
CA PRO A 87 -14.37 19.20 -3.98
C PRO A 87 -14.22 17.93 -4.84
N LEU A 88 -13.45 16.97 -4.34
CA LEU A 88 -13.06 15.77 -5.08
C LEU A 88 -14.26 14.84 -5.34
N ASP A 89 -15.17 14.74 -4.38
CA ASP A 89 -16.41 13.97 -4.46
C ASP A 89 -17.32 14.49 -5.58
N GLU A 90 -17.53 15.80 -5.66
CA GLU A 90 -18.29 16.43 -6.77
C GLU A 90 -17.61 16.17 -8.12
N ALA A 91 -16.29 16.28 -8.17
CA ALA A 91 -15.52 16.02 -9.40
C ALA A 91 -15.63 14.57 -9.87
N ILE A 92 -15.62 13.62 -8.93
CA ILE A 92 -15.75 12.18 -9.20
C ILE A 92 -17.18 11.85 -9.67
N GLU A 93 -18.21 12.44 -9.07
CA GLU A 93 -19.59 12.23 -9.49
C GLU A 93 -19.86 12.74 -10.90
N ASP A 94 -19.37 13.92 -11.25
CA ASP A 94 -19.48 14.47 -12.60
C ASP A 94 -18.74 13.63 -13.64
N ALA A 95 -17.51 13.20 -13.33
CA ALA A 95 -16.74 12.32 -14.20
C ALA A 95 -17.48 10.99 -14.45
N ARG A 96 -18.07 10.41 -13.40
CA ARG A 96 -18.90 9.20 -13.52
C ARG A 96 -20.18 9.43 -14.32
N ARG A 97 -20.74 10.64 -14.29
CA ARG A 97 -21.93 11.02 -15.07
C ARG A 97 -21.61 11.21 -16.55
N ALA A 98 -20.43 11.76 -16.87
CA ALA A 98 -19.99 11.98 -18.25
C ALA A 98 -19.54 10.69 -18.98
N LEU A 99 -19.23 9.62 -18.23
CA LEU A 99 -18.85 8.30 -18.76
C LEU A 99 -20.06 7.37 -19.03
N LYS A 100 -21.29 7.80 -18.69
CA LYS A 100 -22.54 7.11 -19.00
C LYS A 100 -23.20 7.74 -20.22
#